data_AF-K0S0S2-F1
#
_entry.id   AF-K0S0S2-F1
#
_cell.length_a   1.000
_cell.length_b   1.000
_cell.length_c   1.000
_cell.angle_alpha   90.00
_cell.angle_beta   90.00
_cell.angle_gamma   90.00
#
_symmetry.space_group_name_H-M   'P 1'
#
loop_
_entity.id
_entity.type
_entity.pdbx_description
1 polymer ?
#
loop_
_entity_poly.entity_id
_entity_poly.type
_entity_poly.pdbx_seq_one_letter_code
_entity_poly.pdbx_strand_id
1 'polypeptide(L)'
;MFGSGFSAFRYGRLITLKIKFSQCMARLPEECRRSVEGEIPDMQRLELTQDGNIFASYHVVRRSARCMEVKDTNNQTAASLHRVLQLISFHELKESSILAELAMWKSRIDQATTPVPPEERPEYRVSIPYPARCLIMEYCGFTGNLEPAIEGD
;
A
#
# COMPACT_ATOMS: atom_id res chain seq x y z
N MET A 1 -7.22 -18.60 -22.86
CA MET A 1 -8.65 -18.53 -22.52
C MET A 1 -8.87 -17.31 -21.64
N PHE A 2 -9.49 -16.26 -22.18
CA PHE A 2 -9.83 -15.07 -21.40
C PHE A 2 -11.19 -15.32 -20.75
N GLY A 3 -11.20 -15.42 -19.41
CA GLY A 3 -12.42 -15.57 -18.63
C GLY A 3 -13.21 -14.27 -18.63
N SER A 4 -14.48 -14.39 -18.98
CA SER A 4 -15.49 -13.33 -19.03
C SER A 4 -15.86 -12.85 -17.62
N GLY A 5 -15.36 -11.68 -17.25
CA GLY A 5 -15.93 -10.83 -16.19
C GLY A 5 -16.70 -9.69 -16.85
N PHE A 6 -18.02 -9.67 -16.69
CA PHE A 6 -18.87 -8.57 -17.12
C PHE A 6 -18.84 -7.47 -16.05
N SER A 7 -18.12 -6.37 -16.29
CA SER A 7 -18.37 -5.08 -15.64
C SER A 7 -18.74 -4.05 -16.71
N ALA A 8 -19.94 -3.48 -16.57
CA ALA A 8 -20.59 -2.68 -17.58
C ALA A 8 -20.19 -1.20 -17.48
N PHE A 9 -19.08 -0.81 -18.11
CA PHE A 9 -18.88 0.58 -18.54
C PHE A 9 -19.58 0.79 -19.87
N ARG A 10 -20.89 1.11 -19.82
CA ARG A 10 -21.58 1.69 -20.97
C ARG A 10 -21.19 3.15 -21.10
N TYR A 11 -20.04 3.46 -21.69
CA TYR A 11 -19.75 4.66 -22.48
C TYR A 11 -18.29 4.57 -22.96
N GLY A 12 -18.09 4.30 -24.27
CA GLY A 12 -16.78 4.40 -24.91
C GLY A 12 -15.86 3.19 -24.74
N ARG A 13 -14.97 3.00 -25.71
CA ARG A 13 -14.13 1.81 -25.96
C ARG A 13 -12.99 1.70 -24.93
N LEU A 14 -13.30 1.43 -23.66
CA LEU A 14 -12.29 1.18 -22.63
C LEU A 14 -11.69 -0.23 -22.78
N ILE A 15 -10.41 -0.39 -22.45
CA ILE A 15 -9.77 -1.67 -22.20
C ILE A 15 -9.34 -1.75 -20.74
N THR A 16 -9.57 -2.91 -20.14
CA THR A 16 -9.18 -3.20 -18.77
C THR A 16 -7.87 -3.96 -18.77
N LEU A 17 -6.85 -3.40 -18.11
CA LEU A 17 -5.58 -4.07 -17.86
C LEU A 17 -5.61 -4.69 -16.46
N LYS A 18 -5.23 -5.97 -16.37
CA LYS A 18 -5.04 -6.64 -15.09
C LYS A 18 -3.70 -6.22 -14.50
N ILE A 19 -3.71 -5.60 -13.32
CA ILE A 19 -2.49 -5.24 -12.60
C ILE A 19 -2.40 -6.11 -11.35
N LYS A 20 -1.27 -6.81 -11.21
CA LYS A 20 -1.06 -7.72 -10.09
C LYS A 20 -0.35 -6.97 -8.96
N PHE A 21 -1.10 -6.62 -7.92
CA PHE A 21 -0.55 -6.19 -6.63
C PHE A 21 -0.50 -7.34 -5.62
N SER A 22 -0.79 -8.57 -6.06
CA SER A 22 -0.94 -9.74 -5.20
C SER A 22 0.26 -9.99 -4.29
N GLN A 23 1.48 -9.68 -4.74
CA GLN A 23 2.68 -9.86 -3.92
C GLN A 23 2.76 -8.86 -2.76
N CYS A 24 2.45 -7.58 -2.99
CA CYS A 24 2.46 -6.57 -1.93
C CYS A 24 1.28 -6.76 -0.97
N MET A 25 0.09 -7.02 -1.51
CA MET A 25 -1.12 -7.29 -0.71
C MET A 25 -0.98 -8.56 0.16
N ALA A 26 -0.17 -9.55 -0.26
CA ALA A 26 0.08 -10.76 0.52
C ALA A 26 1.06 -10.55 1.69
N ARG A 27 1.85 -9.46 1.69
CA ARG A 27 2.73 -9.11 2.82
C ARG A 27 1.99 -8.37 3.92
N LEU A 28 0.86 -7.76 3.59
CA LEU A 28 0.05 -7.02 4.55
C LEU A 28 -0.71 -7.96 5.49
N PRO A 29 -0.80 -7.62 6.78
CA PRO A 29 -1.78 -8.22 7.69
C PRO A 29 -3.20 -8.08 7.13
N GLU A 30 -4.09 -8.98 7.53
CA GLU A 30 -5.45 -9.04 6.99
C GLU A 30 -6.23 -7.74 7.17
N GLU A 31 -6.09 -7.07 8.31
CA GLU A 31 -6.74 -5.79 8.60
C GLU A 31 -6.25 -4.67 7.66
N CYS A 32 -4.93 -4.59 7.44
CA CYS A 32 -4.33 -3.64 6.50
C CYS A 32 -4.80 -3.91 5.07
N ARG A 33 -4.85 -5.18 4.67
CA ARG A 33 -5.35 -5.57 3.35
C ARG A 33 -6.79 -5.15 3.15
N ARG A 34 -7.68 -5.42 4.12
CA ARG A 34 -9.10 -4.99 4.07
C ARG A 34 -9.25 -3.48 4.00
N SER A 35 -8.39 -2.73 4.68
CA SER A 35 -8.37 -1.26 4.60
C SER A 35 -8.06 -0.78 3.19
N VAL A 36 -7.05 -1.35 2.53
CA VAL A 36 -6.74 -1.01 1.12
C VAL A 36 -7.88 -1.43 0.20
N GLU A 37 -8.43 -2.63 0.38
CA GLU A 37 -9.52 -3.17 -0.44
C GLU A 37 -10.80 -2.33 -0.33
N GLY A 38 -11.10 -1.78 0.85
CA GLY A 38 -12.25 -0.91 1.10
C GLY A 38 -12.18 0.44 0.40
N GLU A 39 -10.98 0.95 0.09
CA GLU A 39 -10.77 2.25 -0.57
C GLU A 39 -10.82 2.16 -2.10
N ILE A 40 -10.56 0.99 -2.68
CA ILE A 40 -10.50 0.81 -4.15
C ILE A 40 -11.83 1.11 -4.86
N PRO A 41 -13.02 0.73 -4.34
CA PRO A 41 -14.30 1.01 -5.01
C PRO A 41 -14.57 2.50 -5.26
N ASP A 42 -14.02 3.39 -4.41
CA ASP A 42 -14.18 4.83 -4.55
C ASP A 42 -13.18 5.45 -5.54
N MET A 43 -12.20 4.68 -6.01
CA MET A 43 -11.19 5.14 -6.96
C MET A 43 -11.68 5.03 -8.40
N GLN A 44 -11.50 6.11 -9.16
CA GLN A 44 -11.88 6.13 -10.56
C GLN A 44 -11.08 5.10 -11.39
N ARG A 45 -11.80 4.38 -12.26
CA ARG A 45 -11.22 3.45 -13.24
C ARG A 45 -10.46 2.26 -12.65
N LEU A 46 -10.60 2.00 -11.36
CA LEU A 46 -10.11 0.79 -10.71
C LEU A 46 -11.26 -0.15 -10.35
N GLU A 47 -11.01 -1.45 -10.46
CA GLU A 47 -11.92 -2.48 -9.99
C GLU A 47 -11.15 -3.53 -9.19
N LEU A 48 -11.63 -3.82 -7.98
CA LEU A 48 -11.15 -4.93 -7.18
C LEU A 48 -11.99 -6.18 -7.50
N THR A 49 -11.32 -7.29 -7.75
CA THR A 49 -11.97 -8.58 -8.00
C THR A 49 -11.95 -9.48 -6.77
N GLN A 50 -12.86 -10.45 -6.73
CA GLN A 50 -12.98 -11.40 -5.61
C GLN A 50 -11.71 -12.23 -5.37
N ASP A 51 -10.84 -12.37 -6.37
CA ASP A 51 -9.56 -13.07 -6.27
C ASP A 51 -8.39 -12.15 -5.86
N GLY A 52 -8.69 -10.92 -5.42
CA GLY A 52 -7.71 -9.95 -4.91
C GLY A 52 -6.90 -9.24 -6.00
N ASN A 53 -7.30 -9.33 -7.27
CA ASN A 53 -6.65 -8.57 -8.34
C ASN A 53 -7.27 -7.20 -8.54
N ILE A 54 -6.44 -6.23 -8.91
CA ILE A 54 -6.85 -4.87 -9.24
C ILE A 54 -6.79 -4.69 -10.75
N PHE A 55 -7.88 -4.24 -11.33
CA PHE A 55 -8.01 -3.97 -12.74
C PHE A 55 -8.04 -2.47 -12.97
N ALA A 56 -7.28 -2.00 -13.95
CA ALA A 56 -7.21 -0.60 -14.32
C ALA A 56 -7.79 -0.40 -15.72
N SER A 57 -8.76 0.51 -15.82
CA SER A 57 -9.45 0.81 -17.08
C SER A 57 -8.77 1.97 -17.80
N TYR A 58 -8.49 1.78 -19.08
CA TYR A 58 -7.85 2.77 -19.97
C TYR A 58 -8.70 3.01 -21.21
N HIS A 59 -8.62 4.23 -21.75
CA HIS A 59 -9.35 4.55 -22.97
C HIS A 59 -8.58 4.09 -24.22
N VAL A 60 -9.21 3.32 -25.11
CA VAL A 60 -8.56 2.89 -26.36
C VAL A 60 -8.64 4.02 -27.37
N VAL A 61 -7.48 4.47 -27.86
CA VAL A 61 -7.37 5.48 -28.92
C VAL A 61 -7.33 4.83 -30.28
N ARG A 62 -6.55 3.75 -30.41
CA ARG A 62 -6.39 3.03 -31.67
C ARG A 62 -6.38 1.53 -31.44
N ARG A 63 -7.11 0.81 -32.30
CA ARG A 63 -7.10 -0.66 -32.33
C ARG A 63 -6.68 -1.12 -33.72
N SER A 64 -5.62 -1.93 -33.77
CA SER A 64 -5.16 -2.62 -34.98
C SER A 64 -5.14 -4.13 -34.74
N ALA A 65 -4.90 -4.91 -35.79
CA ALA A 65 -4.82 -6.37 -35.70
C ALA A 65 -3.67 -6.87 -34.79
N ARG A 66 -2.62 -6.06 -34.56
CA ARG A 66 -1.44 -6.44 -33.76
C ARG A 66 -1.21 -5.60 -32.51
N CYS A 67 -1.83 -4.43 -32.40
CA CYS A 67 -1.53 -3.46 -31.35
C CYS A 67 -2.78 -2.70 -30.90
N MET A 68 -2.90 -2.48 -29.58
CA MET A 68 -3.86 -1.59 -28.96
C MET A 68 -3.11 -0.41 -28.37
N GLU A 69 -3.46 0.79 -28.82
CA GLU A 69 -2.96 2.03 -28.26
C GLU A 69 -3.98 2.56 -27.25
N VAL A 70 -3.53 2.69 -26.01
CA VAL A 70 -4.35 3.14 -24.89
C VAL A 70 -3.86 4.49 -24.42
N LYS A 71 -4.79 5.34 -23.98
CA LYS A 71 -4.50 6.64 -23.40
C LYS A 71 -5.13 6.72 -22.02
N ASP A 72 -4.34 7.22 -21.07
CA ASP A 72 -4.86 7.67 -19.80
C ASP A 72 -5.32 9.12 -19.91
N THR A 73 -6.62 9.31 -20.11
CA THR A 73 -7.18 10.67 -20.20
C THR A 73 -7.00 11.37 -18.87
N ASN A 74 -6.24 12.47 -18.88
CA ASN A 74 -5.93 13.32 -17.73
C ASN A 74 -5.22 12.59 -16.56
N ASN A 75 -4.44 11.56 -16.86
CA ASN A 75 -3.70 10.77 -15.86
C ASN A 75 -4.57 10.18 -14.73
N GLN A 76 -5.89 10.05 -14.93
CA GLN A 76 -6.81 9.62 -13.88
C GLN A 76 -6.52 8.18 -13.44
N THR A 77 -6.25 7.28 -14.40
CA THR A 77 -5.96 5.87 -14.09
C THR A 77 -4.62 5.77 -13.35
N ALA A 78 -3.60 6.50 -13.80
CA ALA A 78 -2.28 6.58 -13.16
C ALA A 78 -2.38 7.17 -11.75
N ALA A 79 -3.18 8.21 -11.54
CA ALA A 79 -3.40 8.81 -10.23
C ALA A 79 -4.06 7.83 -9.25
N SER A 80 -5.09 7.10 -9.69
CA SER A 80 -5.73 6.08 -8.86
C SER A 80 -4.78 4.91 -8.54
N LEU A 81 -3.99 4.44 -9.50
CA LEU A 81 -2.98 3.41 -9.25
C LEU A 81 -1.88 3.89 -8.29
N HIS A 82 -1.43 5.13 -8.46
CA HIS A 82 -0.48 5.76 -7.55
C HIS A 82 -1.05 5.82 -6.13
N ARG A 83 -2.34 6.14 -5.99
CA ARG A 83 -3.01 6.18 -4.69
C ARG A 83 -3.07 4.80 -4.02
N VAL A 84 -3.39 3.74 -4.78
CA VAL A 84 -3.34 2.36 -4.24
C VAL A 84 -1.92 2.00 -3.79
N LEU A 85 -0.91 2.32 -4.59
CA LEU A 85 0.49 2.08 -4.23
C LEU A 85 0.90 2.82 -2.95
N GLN A 86 0.46 4.07 -2.79
CA GLN A 86 0.68 4.85 -1.57
C GLN A 86 0.02 4.18 -0.35
N LEU A 87 -1.23 3.72 -0.47
CA LEU A 87 -1.93 3.03 0.62
C LEU A 87 -1.22 1.74 1.03
N ILE A 88 -0.86 0.89 0.06
CA ILE A 88 -0.11 -0.35 0.32
C ILE A 88 1.20 -0.03 1.03
N SER A 89 1.96 0.92 0.49
CA SER A 89 3.25 1.35 1.03
C SER A 89 3.14 1.91 2.44
N PHE A 90 2.11 2.70 2.72
CA PHE A 90 1.83 3.22 4.04
C PHE A 90 1.62 2.08 5.05
N HIS A 91 0.82 1.08 4.70
CA HIS A 91 0.61 -0.07 5.58
C HIS A 91 1.87 -0.92 5.75
N GLU A 92 2.63 -1.19 4.68
CA GLU A 92 3.91 -1.91 4.79
C GLU A 92 4.90 -1.17 5.70
N LEU A 93 5.00 0.16 5.55
CA LEU A 93 5.88 0.99 6.36
C LEU A 93 5.41 1.03 7.82
N LYS A 94 4.11 1.16 8.06
CA LYS A 94 3.51 1.15 9.41
C LYS A 94 3.82 -0.18 10.11
N GLU A 95 3.55 -1.31 9.48
CA GLU A 95 3.83 -2.64 10.07
C GLU A 95 5.33 -2.85 10.31
N SER A 96 6.17 -2.44 9.37
CA SER A 96 7.63 -2.51 9.52
C SER A 96 8.12 -1.64 10.69
N SER A 97 7.52 -0.46 10.89
CA SER A 97 7.86 0.42 12.01
C SER A 97 7.51 -0.21 13.36
N ILE A 98 6.36 -0.90 13.46
CA ILE A 98 5.95 -1.62 14.67
C ILE A 98 6.94 -2.74 14.97
N LEU A 99 7.33 -3.53 13.96
CA LEU A 99 8.31 -4.61 14.14
C LEU A 99 9.68 -4.07 14.57
N ALA A 100 10.11 -2.94 14.02
CA ALA A 100 11.36 -2.30 14.42
C ALA A 100 11.29 -1.77 15.87
N GLU A 101 10.17 -1.16 16.28
CA GLU A 101 9.95 -0.77 17.68
C GLU A 101 9.99 -1.98 18.62
N LEU A 102 9.27 -3.06 18.30
CA LEU A 102 9.29 -4.30 19.06
C LEU A 102 10.70 -4.89 19.18
N ALA A 103 11.48 -4.87 18.11
CA ALA A 103 12.86 -5.34 18.11
C ALA A 103 13.77 -4.48 19.01
N MET A 104 13.59 -3.15 19.00
CA MET A 104 14.30 -2.25 19.91
C MET A 104 13.90 -2.49 21.37
N TRP A 105 12.61 -2.69 21.65
CA TRP A 105 12.13 -2.97 23.01
C TRP A 105 12.73 -4.27 23.54
N LYS A 106 12.70 -5.32 22.72
CA LYS A 106 13.32 -6.61 23.04
C LYS A 106 14.82 -6.45 23.29
N SER A 107 15.53 -5.72 22.43
CA SER A 107 16.97 -5.46 22.59
C SER A 107 17.29 -4.75 23.91
N ARG A 108 16.48 -3.77 24.33
CA ARG A 108 16.66 -3.09 25.62
C ARG A 108 16.40 -4.01 26.81
N ILE A 109 15.39 -4.86 26.74
CA ILE A 109 15.12 -5.86 27.79
C ILE A 109 16.26 -6.87 27.88
N ASP A 110 16.77 -7.34 26.74
CA ASP A 110 17.88 -8.30 26.68
C ASP A 110 19.20 -7.71 27.19
N GLN A 111 19.35 -6.37 27.15
CA GLN A 111 20.50 -5.64 27.70
C GLN A 111 20.38 -5.32 29.20
N ALA A 112 19.23 -5.57 29.83
CA ALA A 112 19.04 -5.27 31.24
C ALA A 112 19.95 -6.15 32.12
N THR A 113 20.62 -5.54 33.10
CA THR A 113 21.56 -6.21 34.02
C THR A 113 20.91 -7.33 34.83
N THR A 114 19.59 -7.23 35.05
CA THR A 114 18.78 -8.22 35.75
C THR A 114 17.59 -8.62 34.88
N PRO A 115 17.11 -9.88 34.96
CA PRO A 115 15.90 -10.29 34.25
C PRO A 115 14.72 -9.37 34.58
N VAL A 116 14.14 -8.75 33.55
CA VAL A 116 13.02 -7.80 33.70
C VAL A 116 11.69 -8.56 33.84
N PRO A 117 10.98 -8.44 34.98
CA PRO A 117 9.67 -9.06 35.16
C PRO A 117 8.64 -8.46 34.18
N PRO A 118 7.58 -9.20 33.80
CA PRO A 118 6.60 -8.74 32.81
C PRO A 118 5.97 -7.38 33.12
N GLU A 119 5.80 -7.07 34.41
CA GLU A 119 5.19 -5.84 34.93
C GLU A 119 6.01 -4.57 34.59
N GLU A 120 7.34 -4.69 34.48
CA GLU A 120 8.27 -3.58 34.26
C GLU A 120 8.64 -3.39 32.77
N ARG A 121 8.35 -4.39 31.92
CA ARG A 121 8.65 -4.34 30.47
C ARG A 121 8.05 -3.13 29.74
N PRO A 122 6.88 -2.57 30.11
CA PRO A 122 6.37 -1.35 29.47
C PRO A 122 7.32 -0.15 29.57
N GLU A 123 8.16 -0.05 30.60
CA GLU A 123 9.13 1.04 30.78
C GLU A 123 10.28 0.98 29.77
N TYR A 124 10.49 -0.18 29.15
CA TYR A 124 11.51 -0.41 28.13
C TYR A 124 11.01 -0.11 26.70
N ARG A 125 9.77 0.39 26.57
CA ARG A 125 9.24 0.83 25.27
C ARG A 125 9.99 2.06 24.77
N VAL A 126 10.26 2.05 23.47
CA VAL A 126 11.03 3.03 22.71
C VAL A 126 10.36 3.24 21.37
N SER A 127 9.84 4.43 21.12
CA SER A 127 9.43 4.78 19.78
C SER A 127 10.65 4.97 18.87
N ILE A 128 10.50 4.73 17.57
CA ILE A 128 11.54 5.15 16.62
C ILE A 128 11.65 6.68 16.70
N PRO A 129 12.83 7.26 16.97
CA PRO A 129 12.99 8.71 17.00
C PRO A 129 12.56 9.36 15.69
N TYR A 130 11.90 10.52 15.76
CA TYR A 130 11.39 11.22 14.57
C TYR A 130 12.43 11.41 13.45
N PRO A 131 13.70 11.81 13.72
CA PRO A 131 14.71 11.90 12.67
C PRO A 131 14.97 10.56 11.95
N ALA A 132 14.92 9.44 12.68
CA ALA A 132 15.07 8.12 12.08
C ALA A 132 13.83 7.74 11.24
N ARG A 133 12.62 8.11 11.68
CA ARG A 133 11.39 7.94 10.88
C ARG A 133 11.52 8.69 9.54
N CYS A 134 11.98 9.94 9.56
CA CYS A 134 12.24 10.72 8.33
C CYS A 134 13.25 10.06 7.39
N LEU A 135 14.38 9.58 7.92
CA LEU A 135 15.42 8.91 7.12
C LEU A 135 14.92 7.60 6.49
N ILE A 136 14.10 6.82 7.21
CA ILE A 136 13.48 5.60 6.66
C ILE A 136 12.55 5.96 5.49
N MET A 137 11.75 7.01 5.64
CA MET A 137 10.85 7.47 4.59
C MET A 137 11.61 7.98 3.36
N GLU A 138 12.70 8.73 3.57
CA GLU A 138 13.58 9.19 2.49
C GLU A 138 14.24 8.03 1.76
N TYR A 139 14.81 7.08 2.49
CA TYR A 139 15.44 5.89 1.92
C TYR A 139 14.46 5.05 1.08
N CYS A 140 13.22 4.91 1.54
CA CYS A 140 12.18 4.17 0.84
C CYS A 140 11.51 4.97 -0.29
N GLY A 141 11.90 6.23 -0.53
CA GLY A 141 11.33 7.07 -1.58
C GLY A 141 9.93 7.62 -1.28
N PHE A 142 9.54 7.68 -0.01
CA PHE A 142 8.23 8.18 0.43
C PHE A 142 8.19 9.67 0.77
N THR A 143 9.33 10.36 0.77
CA THR A 143 9.38 11.81 1.01
C THR A 143 8.47 12.58 0.03
N GLY A 144 7.60 13.44 0.58
CA GLY A 144 6.63 14.23 -0.19
C GLY A 144 5.35 13.47 -0.60
N ASN A 145 5.31 12.15 -0.39
CA ASN A 145 4.11 11.31 -0.59
C ASN A 145 3.44 10.95 0.74
N LEU A 146 4.23 10.78 1.78
CA LEU A 146 3.82 10.52 3.16
C LEU A 146 4.64 11.45 4.07
N GLU A 147 4.09 11.82 5.23
CA GLU A 147 4.82 12.52 6.28
C GLU A 147 4.72 11.74 7.59
N PRO A 148 5.82 11.65 8.37
CA PRO A 148 5.78 11.00 9.67
C PRO A 148 4.96 11.86 10.63
N ALA A 149 4.02 11.25 11.34
CA ALA A 149 3.32 11.94 12.41
C ALA A 149 4.31 12.33 13.52
N ILE A 150 4.24 13.60 13.94
CA ILE A 150 4.90 14.07 15.15
C ILE A 150 4.02 13.62 16.32
N GLU A 151 4.43 12.59 17.04
CA GLU A 151 3.82 12.25 18.33
C GLU A 151 4.55 13.02 19.42
N GLY A 152 3.85 13.99 20.03
CA GLY A 152 4.30 14.73 21.22
C GLY A 152 3.90 16.20 21.19
N ASP A 153 2.96 16.58 22.07
CA ASP A 153 3.33 17.03 23.41
C ASP A 153 2.92 15.95 24.43
#